data_AF-A0A938NNH4-F1
#
_entry.id   AF-A0A938NNH4-F1
#
_cell.length_a   1.000
_cell.length_b   1.000
_cell.length_c   1.000
_cell.angle_alpha   90.00
_cell.angle_beta   90.00
_cell.angle_gamma   90.00
#
_symmetry.space_group_name_H-M   'P 1'
#
loop_
_entity.id
_entity.type
_entity.pdbx_description
1 polymer ?
#
loop_
_entity_poly.entity_id
_entity_poly.type
_entity_poly.pdbx_seq_one_letter_code
_entity_poly.pdbx_strand_id
1 'polypeptide(L)' 'HLTKVLRETGGNKVRAAKILGIDRRTLYRMAERFGVPLGESGEETSELS' A
#
# COMPACT_ATOMS: atom_id res chain seq x y z
N HIS A 1 2.30 8.42 10.01
CA HIS A 1 0.96 8.61 9.40
C HIS A 1 0.46 7.33 8.71
N LEU A 2 1.25 6.73 7.81
CA LEU A 2 0.93 5.45 7.13
C LEU A 2 0.38 4.34 8.05
N THR A 3 1.10 4.00 9.14
CA THR A 3 0.70 2.93 10.07
C THR A 3 -0.64 3.18 10.75
N LYS A 4 -0.98 4.45 11.02
CA LYS A 4 -2.27 4.82 11.60
C LYS A 4 -3.40 4.50 10.63
N VAL A 5 -3.28 4.96 9.39
CA VAL A 5 -4.28 4.69 8.34
C VAL A 5 -4.40 3.19 8.08
N LEU A 6 -3.29 2.46 8.02
CA LEU A 6 -3.32 1.00 7.87
C LEU A 6 -4.06 0.30 9.02
N ARG A 7 -3.90 0.75 10.26
CA ARG A 7 -4.65 0.20 11.40
C ARG A 7 -6.14 0.53 11.29
N GLU A 8 -6.48 1.76 10.95
CA GLU A 8 -7.87 2.21 10.76
C GLU A 8 -8.58 1.47 9.62
N THR A 9 -7.85 1.06 8.58
CA THR A 9 -8.40 0.28 7.47
C THR A 9 -8.29 -1.23 7.65
N GLY A 10 -7.81 -1.72 8.80
CA GLY A 10 -7.61 -3.15 9.04
C GLY A 10 -6.61 -3.81 8.08
N GLY A 11 -5.60 -3.06 7.64
CA GLY A 11 -4.59 -3.53 6.67
C GLY A 11 -5.04 -3.46 5.21
N ASN A 12 -6.24 -2.91 4.93
CA ASN A 12 -6.70 -2.75 3.55
C ASN A 12 -5.88 -1.66 2.84
N LYS A 13 -4.95 -2.12 2.01
CA LYS A 13 -3.97 -1.29 1.27
C LYS A 13 -4.65 -0.34 0.27
N VAL A 14 -5.69 -0.81 -0.42
CA VAL A 14 -6.42 0.00 -1.41
C VAL A 14 -7.14 1.16 -0.71
N ARG A 15 -7.83 0.87 0.40
CA ARG A 15 -8.49 1.91 1.20
C ARG A 15 -7.48 2.87 1.84
N ALA A 16 -6.35 2.35 2.32
CA ALA A 16 -5.29 3.17 2.90
C ALA A 16 -4.69 4.14 1.88
N ALA A 17 -4.39 3.67 0.66
CA ALA A 17 -3.90 4.51 -0.44
C ALA A 17 -4.90 5.61 -0.80
N LYS A 18 -6.20 5.27 -0.90
CA LYS A 18 -7.28 6.25 -1.15
C LYS A 18 -7.37 7.32 -0.05
N ILE A 19 -7.32 6.92 1.23
CA ILE A 19 -7.36 7.86 2.37
C ILE A 19 -6.13 8.76 2.38
N LEU A 20 -4.96 8.22 2.05
CA LEU A 20 -3.71 8.97 1.97
C LEU A 20 -3.60 9.84 0.71
N GLY A 21 -4.53 9.72 -0.26
CA GLY A 21 -4.48 10.46 -1.51
C GLY A 21 -3.31 10.08 -2.42
N ILE A 22 -2.82 8.85 -2.30
CA ILE A 22 -1.68 8.33 -3.06
C ILE A 22 -2.08 7.11 -3.87
N ASP A 23 -1.29 6.79 -4.90
CA ASP A 23 -1.42 5.53 -5.61
C ASP A 23 -0.89 4.33 -4.78
N ARG A 24 -1.26 3.12 -5.20
CA ARG A 24 -0.86 1.88 -4.50
C ARG A 24 0.67 1.67 -4.52
N ARG A 25 1.36 2.00 -5.60
CA ARG A 25 2.82 1.83 -5.73
C ARG A 25 3.55 2.75 -4.76
N THR A 26 3.07 3.99 -4.59
CA THR A 26 3.58 4.92 -3.58
C THR A 26 3.34 4.39 -2.17
N LEU A 27 2.18 3.79 -1.89
CA LEU A 27 1.91 3.14 -0.60
C LEU A 27 2.95 2.04 -0.28
N TYR A 28 3.26 1.16 -1.25
CA TYR A 28 4.24 0.09 -1.07
C TYR A 28 5.67 0.64 -0.90
N ARG A 29 6.09 1.63 -1.69
CA ARG A 29 7.39 2.30 -1.51
C ARG A 29 7.53 2.97 -0.14
N MET A 30 6.45 3.60 0.34
CA MET A 30 6.43 4.17 1.68
C MET A 30 6.57 3.05 2.72
N ALA A 31 5.80 1.97 2.58
CA ALA A 31 5.88 0.84 3.50
C ALA A 31 7.28 0.22 3.56
N GLU A 32 7.92 0.00 2.42
CA GLU A 32 9.31 -0.45 2.33
C GLU A 32 10.26 0.51 3.06
N ARG A 33 10.16 1.82 2.76
CA ARG A 33 10.97 2.86 3.43
C ARG A 33 10.77 2.91 4.94
N PHE A 34 9.56 2.61 5.41
CA PHE A 34 9.20 2.63 6.83
C PHE A 34 9.33 1.25 7.50
N GLY A 35 9.80 0.22 6.80
CA GLY A 35 9.88 -1.15 7.32
C GLY A 35 8.53 -1.75 7.70
N VAL A 36 7.44 -1.26 7.09
CA VAL A 36 6.08 -1.78 7.32
C VAL A 36 5.85 -2.97 6.39
N PRO A 37 5.62 -4.18 6.92
CA PRO A 37 5.33 -5.34 6.09
C PRO A 37 3.92 -5.23 5.51
N LEU A 38 3.82 -4.66 4.31
CA LEU A 38 2.66 -4.82 3.46
C LEU A 38 2.97 -6.01 2.56
N GLY A 39 2.53 -7.21 2.97
CA GLY A 39 2.84 -8.47 2.27
C GLY A 39 2.84 -8.34 0.74
N GLU A 40 3.83 -9.00 0.13
CA GLU A 40 4.33 -8.78 -1.23
C GLU A 40 3.24 -8.48 -2.24
N SER A 41 3.48 -7.44 -3.03
CA SER A 41 2.73 -7.08 -4.22
C SER A 41 2.93 -8.14 -5.32
N GLY A 42 2.41 -9.35 -5.09
CA GLY A 42 2.30 -10.40 -6.11
C GLY A 42 1.15 -10.14 -7.08
N GLU A 43 1.07 -8.93 -7.64
CA GLU A 43 0.27 -8.63 -8.84
C GLU A 43 1.17 -7.90 -9.84
N GLU A 44 2.32 -8.50 -10.16
CA GLU A 44 2.93 -8.40 -11.48
C GLU A 44 2.15 -9.31 -12.45
N THR A 45 0.88 -9.00 -12.70
CA THR A 45 0.13 -9.58 -13.83
C THR A 45 -0.94 -8.59 -14.28
N SER A 46 -0.51 -7.57 -14.99
CA SER A 46 -1.30 -7.05 -16.11
C SER A 46 -0.28 -6.71 -17.19
N GLU A 47 -0.26 -7.59 -18.18
CA GLU A 47 0.62 -7.63 -19.33
C GLU A 47 0.93 -6.27 -19.96
N LEU A 48 2.13 -6.20 -20.54
CA LEU A 48 2.30 -5.63 -21.87
C LEU A 48 1.28 -6.30 -22.83
N SER A 49 0.05 -5.81 -22.91
CA SER A 49 -0.86 -5.93 -24.06
C SER A 49 -2.19 -5.21 -23.81
#